data_AF-A0A084YZM6-F1
#
_entry.id   AF-A0A084YZM6-F1
#
_cell.length_a   1.000
_cell.length_b   1.000
_cell.length_c   1.000
_cell.angle_alpha   90.00
_cell.angle_beta   90.00
_cell.angle_gamma   90.00
#
_symmetry.space_group_name_H-M   'P 1'
#
loop_
_entity.id
_entity.type
_entity.pdbx_description
1 polymer ?
#
loop_
_entity_poly.entity_id
_entity_poly.type
_entity_poly.pdbx_seq_one_letter_code
_entity_poly.pdbx_strand_id
1 'polypeptide(L)' 'MTNERQTRGRPSKIDLLPESIRDQLHQMLRDKRHTQEEIRDAINELIDSHNLPEDMQLSR' A
#
# COMPACT_ATOMS: atom_id res chain seq x y z
N MET A 1 -6.23 5.20 -21.98
CA MET A 1 -4.97 4.45 -21.88
C MET A 1 -4.85 3.92 -20.45
N THR A 2 -5.50 2.79 -20.17
CA THR A 2 -5.39 2.10 -18.87
C THR A 2 -4.08 1.34 -18.88
N ASN A 3 -3.11 1.78 -18.08
CA ASN A 3 -1.82 1.11 -17.94
C ASN A 3 -2.04 -0.19 -17.15
N GLU A 4 -2.54 -1.20 -17.84
CA GLU A 4 -2.68 -2.58 -17.37
C GLU A 4 -1.27 -3.18 -17.26
N ARG A 5 -0.52 -2.77 -16.23
CA ARG A 5 0.71 -3.45 -15.83
C ARG A 5 0.31 -4.86 -15.39
N GLN A 6 0.29 -5.80 -16.34
CA GLN A 6 0.15 -7.24 -16.12
C GLN A 6 1.31 -7.73 -15.23
N THR A 7 1.20 -7.58 -13.91
CA THR A 7 1.97 -8.39 -12.95
C THR A 7 1.30 -9.76 -12.81
N ARG A 8 1.11 -10.46 -13.94
CA ARG A 8 0.53 -11.81 -13.94
C ARG A 8 1.57 -12.75 -13.34
N GLY A 9 1.51 -12.95 -12.02
CA GLY A 9 2.33 -13.93 -11.27
C GLY A 9 3.07 -13.38 -10.06
N ARG A 10 3.19 -12.06 -9.88
CA ARG A 10 3.78 -11.47 -8.67
C ARG A 10 2.66 -10.81 -7.84
N PRO A 11 2.47 -11.19 -6.55
CA PRO A 11 1.54 -10.50 -5.69
C PRO A 11 1.86 -9.01 -5.68
N SER A 12 0.84 -8.16 -5.78
CA SER A 12 0.99 -6.71 -5.60
C SER A 12 1.56 -6.47 -4.20
N LYS A 13 2.31 -5.37 -4.00
CA LYS A 13 2.78 -5.01 -2.66
C LYS A 13 1.62 -4.91 -1.66
N ILE A 14 0.44 -4.52 -2.14
CA ILE A 14 -0.83 -4.49 -1.38
C ILE A 14 -1.26 -5.90 -0.93
N ASP A 15 -1.02 -6.92 -1.74
CA ASP A 15 -1.37 -8.31 -1.40
C ASP A 15 -0.45 -8.87 -0.31
N LEU A 16 0.77 -8.36 -0.20
CA LEU A 16 1.74 -8.74 0.83
C LEU A 16 1.45 -8.12 2.21
N LEU A 17 0.61 -7.09 2.27
CA LEU A 17 0.29 -6.41 3.51
C LEU A 17 -0.54 -7.30 4.45
N PRO A 18 -0.29 -7.25 5.78
CA PRO A 18 -1.21 -7.78 6.77
C PRO A 18 -2.60 -7.14 6.64
N GLU A 19 -3.64 -7.88 7.00
CA GLU A 19 -5.04 -7.46 6.86
C GLU A 19 -5.31 -6.08 7.49
N SER A 20 -4.77 -5.83 8.70
CA SER A 20 -4.93 -4.56 9.40
C SER A 20 -4.38 -3.35 8.62
N ILE A 21 -3.20 -3.49 8.00
CA ILE A 21 -2.56 -2.42 7.23
C ILE A 21 -3.27 -2.25 5.89
N ARG A 22 -3.69 -3.36 5.27
CA ARG A 22 -4.46 -3.34 4.02
C ARG A 22 -5.81 -2.62 4.22
N ASP A 23 -6.51 -2.90 5.32
CA ASP A 23 -7.77 -2.24 5.65
C ASP A 23 -7.57 -0.73 5.85
N GLN A 24 -6.52 -0.32 6.57
CA GLN A 24 -6.18 1.09 6.74
C GLN A 24 -5.91 1.76 5.39
N LEU A 25 -5.15 1.12 4.49
CA LEU A 25 -4.93 1.60 3.12
C LEU A 25 -6.26 1.80 2.37
N HIS A 26 -7.16 0.81 2.41
CA HIS A 26 -8.46 0.91 1.76
C HIS A 26 -9.35 2.01 2.35
N GLN A 27 -9.30 2.24 3.66
CA GLN A 27 -10.03 3.35 4.30
C GLN A 27 -9.50 4.70 3.81
N MET A 28 -8.18 4.90 3.80
CA MET A 28 -7.59 6.17 3.35
C MET A 28 -7.88 6.47 1.87
N LEU A 29 -7.81 5.43 1.02
CA LEU A 29 -8.19 5.54 -0.40
C LEU A 29 -9.67 5.90 -0.59
N ARG A 30 -10.56 5.41 0.29
CA ARG A 30 -12.00 5.68 0.23
C ARG A 30 -12.37 7.06 0.77
N ASP A 31 -11.66 7.54 1.79
CA ASP A 31 -11.91 8.85 2.42
C ASP A 31 -11.65 10.01 1.44
N LYS A 32 -10.76 9.82 0.45
CA LYS A 32 -10.44 10.81 -0.61
C LYS A 32 -9.96 12.17 -0.08
N ARG A 33 -9.55 12.25 1.18
CA ARG A 33 -8.98 13.45 1.80
C ARG A 33 -7.46 13.53 1.73
N HIS A 34 -6.81 12.40 1.41
CA HIS A 34 -5.35 12.29 1.34
C HIS A 34 -4.90 12.13 -0.10
N THR A 35 -3.77 12.75 -0.43
CA THR A 35 -3.04 12.52 -1.66
C THR A 35 -2.42 11.12 -1.67
N GLN A 36 -2.05 10.63 -2.85
CA GLN A 36 -1.41 9.31 -2.96
C GLN A 36 -0.04 9.26 -2.27
N GLU A 37 0.69 10.37 -2.20
CA GLU A 37 1.95 10.48 -1.48
C GLU A 37 1.72 10.35 0.03
N GLU A 38 0.76 11.09 0.59
CA GLU A 38 0.40 10.99 2.02
C GLU A 38 -0.08 9.58 2.41
N ILE A 39 -0.90 8.94 1.56
CA ILE A 39 -1.35 7.56 1.80
C ILE A 39 -0.16 6.60 1.82
N ARG A 40 0.77 6.76 0.87
CA ARG A 40 1.95 5.90 0.77
C ARG A 40 2.84 6.05 2.00
N ASP A 41 3.11 7.29 2.40
CA ASP A 41 4.00 7.60 3.51
C ASP A 41 3.40 7.07 4.83
N ALA A 42 2.10 7.29 5.08
CA ALA A 42 1.42 6.76 6.25
C ALA A 42 1.42 5.22 6.32
N ILE A 43 1.26 4.53 5.18
CA ILE A 43 1.32 3.07 5.13
C ILE A 43 2.75 2.55 5.35
N ASN A 44 3.77 3.23 4.79
CA ASN A 44 5.15 2.85 5.02
C ASN A 44 5.57 3.06 6.49
N GLU A 45 5.14 4.15 7.13
CA GLU A 45 5.34 4.36 8.56
C GLU A 45 4.68 3.27 9.42
N LEU A 46 3.49 2.80 9.04
CA LEU A 46 2.84 1.67 9.70
C LEU A 46 3.59 0.36 9.51
N ILE A 47 4.11 0.10 8.30
CA ILE A 47 4.94 -1.09 8.01
C ILE A 47 6.18 -1.09 8.90
N ASP A 48 6.87 0.05 9.00
CA ASP A 48 8.07 0.22 9.83
C ASP A 48 7.74 0.08 11.32
N SER A 49 6.64 0.69 11.78
CA SER A 49 6.19 0.61 13.17
C SER A 49 5.86 -0.83 13.60
N HIS A 50 5.40 -1.65 12.66
CA HIS A 50 5.14 -3.07 12.87
C HIS A 50 6.37 -3.96 12.66
N ASN A 51 7.56 -3.39 12.40
CA ASN A 51 8.80 -4.09 12.06
C ASN A 51 8.62 -5.08 10.90
N LEU A 52 7.84 -4.69 9.89
CA LEU A 52 7.59 -5.52 8.71
C LEU A 52 8.70 -5.32 7.66
N PRO A 53 8.90 -6.28 6.75
CA PRO A 53 9.94 -6.17 5.72
C PRO A 53 9.73 -5.00 4.77
N GLU A 54 10.83 -4.35 4.36
CA GLU A 54 10.82 -3.24 3.39
C GLU A 54 10.23 -3.64 2.02
N ASP A 55 10.25 -4.92 1.67
CA ASP A 55 9.60 -5.43 0.45
C ASP A 55 8.09 -5.15 0.40
N MET A 56 7.46 -4.94 1.56
CA MET A 56 6.06 -4.57 1.70
C MET A 56 5.81 -3.07 1.52
N GLN A 57 6.84 -2.23 1.69
CA GLN A 57 6.71 -0.78 1.56
C GLN A 57 6.25 -0.39 0.16
N LEU A 58 5.26 0.49 0.08
CA LEU A 58 4.71 1.00 -1.16
C LEU A 58 5.74 1.90 -1.87
N SER A 59 5.83 1.73 -3.19
CA SER A 59 6.72 2.52 -4.04
C SER A 59 6.05 3.78 -4.58
N ARG A 60 6.87 4.75 -5.03
CA ARG A 60 6.44 5.97 -5.73
C ARG A 60 5.78 5.67 -7.07
#